data_AF-A0A1B9P003-F1
#
_entry.id   AF-A0A1B9P003-F1
#
_cell.length_a   1.000
_cell.length_b   1.000
_cell.length_c   1.000
_cell.angle_alpha   90.00
_cell.angle_beta   90.00
_cell.angle_gamma   90.00
#
_symmetry.space_group_name_H-M   'P 1'
#
loop_
_entity.id
_entity.type
_entity.pdbx_description
1 polymer ?
#
loop_
_entity_poly.entity_id
_entity_poly.type
_entity_poly.pdbx_seq_one_letter_code
_entity_poly.pdbx_strand_id
1 'polypeptide(L)'
;MKTITKIQLRNFKKYKEFSLDLDPELNLLIGDNEAGKSTILTAIELVLSGSKSKVETSGLETLFNTSIVQGFLVSDKKIENLPVLIAELHLNEQDNPSLNGKNNIDGVTADGLQLICEPNEDLSYEIAQVLAQPEANFPFEYYSIKFITFAGEAYTGYRKFLKYLTLDSSQINNEYATREYVKTVYESHVEQPQRIGLQNDYRQQKANFKENNLKPINDSLKNYQFAIRTGTKSNLETDLTITEDDVPLDNKGKGRQCFIKTEFALQQNNQGQDLDVLLLEEPENHLSHTNMKKLVDRISESEAKQIFIATHSSLISTRLDLRRTVFMNSSSTDPLLLKDLPRDTARFFMKAPDNNVLEFVMSPKVILVEGDAEYMLIEQLYKNTTGSTPEQDAVHIISVGGTSFKRYLDIAKLLDIKVAVIRDNDGDKQTNCIDSFTDYIFDNMQVFCDDDDKNWTFELCMLVANPNICDELFTKKLRKKPKKDEKTTLTEFMLSHKADVAFELLDNKAEELVSPDYIAKAFIWINK
;
A
#
# COMPACT_ATOMS: atom_id res chain seq x y z
N MET A 1 16.27 3.78 -18.88
CA MET A 1 15.42 2.86 -18.07
C MET A 1 14.04 2.87 -18.68
N LYS A 2 13.40 1.71 -18.84
CA LYS A 2 12.01 1.63 -19.31
C LYS A 2 11.09 1.73 -18.10
N THR A 3 10.11 2.61 -18.14
CA THR A 3 9.21 2.87 -17.01
C THR A 3 7.77 3.02 -17.47
N ILE A 4 6.85 2.76 -16.55
CA ILE A 4 5.43 3.06 -16.68
C ILE A 4 5.20 4.45 -16.11
N THR A 5 4.66 5.36 -16.91
CA THR A 5 4.43 6.76 -16.51
C THR A 5 3.03 7.00 -15.99
N LYS A 6 2.04 6.22 -16.45
CA LYS A 6 0.64 6.36 -16.04
C LYS A 6 -0.09 5.02 -16.20
N ILE A 7 -1.03 4.76 -15.29
CA ILE A 7 -2.00 3.66 -15.41
C ILE A 7 -3.41 4.23 -15.54
N GLN A 8 -4.20 3.69 -16.47
CA GLN A 8 -5.62 4.00 -16.62
C GLN A 8 -6.44 2.71 -16.65
N LEU A 9 -7.54 2.69 -15.90
CA LEU A 9 -8.43 1.54 -15.78
C LEU A 9 -9.87 1.95 -16.05
N ARG A 10 -10.59 1.12 -16.81
CA ARG A 10 -12.04 1.23 -17.05
C ARG A 10 -12.71 -0.10 -16.77
N ASN A 11 -13.78 -0.07 -15.99
CA ASN A 11 -14.60 -1.22 -15.60
C ASN A 11 -13.78 -2.40 -15.03
N PHE A 12 -12.68 -2.11 -14.32
CA PHE A 12 -11.71 -3.08 -13.81
C PHE A 12 -11.78 -3.20 -12.28
N LYS A 13 -12.19 -4.37 -11.77
CA LYS A 13 -12.43 -4.68 -10.35
C LYS A 13 -13.21 -3.55 -9.68
N LYS A 14 -12.68 -2.89 -8.65
CA LYS A 14 -13.38 -1.79 -7.96
C LYS A 14 -13.53 -0.50 -8.78
N TYR A 15 -12.77 -0.32 -9.87
CA TYR A 15 -12.72 0.94 -10.61
C TYR A 15 -13.68 0.93 -11.80
N LYS A 16 -14.57 1.93 -11.85
CA LYS A 16 -15.34 2.26 -13.08
C LYS A 16 -14.47 3.02 -14.06
N GLU A 17 -13.81 4.05 -13.55
CA GLU A 17 -12.74 4.82 -14.20
C GLU A 17 -11.68 5.09 -13.13
N PHE A 18 -10.41 5.02 -13.49
CA PHE A 18 -9.29 5.32 -12.61
C PHE A 18 -8.09 5.77 -13.44
N SER A 19 -7.36 6.75 -12.93
CA SER A 19 -6.14 7.26 -13.55
C SER A 19 -5.12 7.62 -12.46
N LEU A 20 -3.88 7.18 -12.63
CA LEU A 20 -2.79 7.48 -11.69
C LEU A 20 -1.49 7.69 -12.45
N ASP A 21 -0.85 8.84 -12.22
CA ASP A 21 0.51 9.13 -12.66
C ASP A 21 1.50 8.45 -11.71
N LEU A 22 2.58 7.90 -12.28
CA LEU A 22 3.52 7.03 -11.58
C LEU A 22 4.92 7.64 -11.57
N ASP A 23 5.61 7.50 -10.45
CA ASP A 23 7.01 7.88 -10.28
C ASP A 23 7.92 6.88 -11.01
N PRO A 24 8.97 7.33 -11.72
CA PRO A 24 9.83 6.45 -12.50
C PRO A 24 10.67 5.48 -11.64
N GLU A 25 10.85 5.76 -10.35
CA GLU A 25 11.69 4.94 -9.46
C GLU A 25 10.86 4.12 -8.47
N LEU A 26 10.00 4.76 -7.68
CA LEU A 26 9.29 4.08 -6.58
C LEU A 26 7.86 4.58 -6.44
N ASN A 27 6.91 3.66 -6.41
CA ASN A 27 5.49 3.90 -6.23
C ASN A 27 4.99 3.11 -5.03
N LEU A 28 4.75 3.80 -3.93
CA LEU A 28 4.28 3.17 -2.69
C LEU A 28 2.77 3.29 -2.58
N LEU A 29 2.04 2.21 -2.86
CA LEU A 29 0.59 2.12 -2.74
C LEU A 29 0.22 1.76 -1.30
N ILE A 30 -0.44 2.67 -0.61
CA ILE A 30 -0.83 2.50 0.80
C ILE A 30 -2.32 2.75 0.97
N GLY A 31 -2.94 2.02 1.87
CA GLY A 31 -4.34 2.22 2.23
C GLY A 31 -4.82 1.05 3.05
N ASP A 32 -6.09 1.12 3.45
CA ASP A 32 -6.72 0.01 4.17
C ASP A 32 -6.87 -1.23 3.29
N ASN A 33 -7.32 -2.31 3.91
CA ASN A 33 -7.80 -3.47 3.17
C ASN A 33 -8.89 -3.04 2.19
N GLU A 34 -8.93 -3.67 1.02
CA GLU A 34 -9.90 -3.36 -0.05
C GLU A 34 -9.78 -1.94 -0.66
N ALA A 35 -8.77 -1.15 -0.28
CA ALA A 35 -8.51 0.16 -0.86
C ALA A 35 -8.13 0.11 -2.34
N GLY A 36 -7.78 -1.05 -2.89
CA GLY A 36 -7.49 -1.22 -4.33
C GLY A 36 -6.02 -1.38 -4.71
N LYS A 37 -5.11 -1.47 -3.73
CA LYS A 37 -3.67 -1.64 -3.94
C LYS A 37 -3.37 -2.85 -4.84
N SER A 38 -3.87 -4.02 -4.47
CA SER A 38 -3.73 -5.28 -5.23
C SER A 38 -4.40 -5.20 -6.60
N THR A 39 -5.44 -4.37 -6.76
CA THR A 39 -6.10 -4.16 -8.07
C THR A 39 -5.16 -3.47 -9.05
N ILE A 40 -4.43 -2.45 -8.60
CA ILE A 40 -3.43 -1.75 -9.42
C ILE A 40 -2.29 -2.71 -9.79
N LEU A 41 -1.73 -3.44 -8.82
CA LEU A 41 -0.67 -4.42 -9.10
C LEU A 41 -1.13 -5.52 -10.08
N THR A 42 -2.35 -6.04 -9.90
CA THR A 42 -2.94 -7.03 -10.82
C THR A 42 -3.05 -6.46 -12.23
N ALA A 43 -3.53 -5.21 -12.37
CA ALA A 43 -3.70 -4.59 -13.68
C ALA A 43 -2.37 -4.42 -14.40
N ILE A 44 -1.34 -3.93 -13.70
CA ILE A 44 0.03 -3.83 -14.25
C ILE A 44 0.53 -5.21 -14.68
N GLU A 45 0.42 -6.20 -13.81
CA GLU A 45 0.86 -7.56 -14.08
C GLU A 45 0.16 -8.17 -15.32
N LEU A 46 -1.16 -8.05 -15.41
CA LEU A 46 -1.92 -8.61 -16.53
C LEU A 46 -1.51 -7.97 -17.85
N VAL A 47 -1.45 -6.63 -17.93
CA VAL A 47 -1.04 -5.90 -19.14
C VAL A 47 0.39 -6.28 -19.54
N LEU A 48 1.35 -6.27 -18.61
CA LEU A 48 2.73 -6.61 -18.90
C LEU A 48 2.91 -8.10 -19.27
N SER A 49 2.06 -8.99 -18.77
CA SER A 49 2.14 -10.43 -19.09
C SER A 49 1.82 -10.75 -20.55
N GLY A 50 0.92 -9.99 -21.18
CA GLY A 50 0.38 -10.32 -22.50
C GLY A 50 -0.21 -11.74 -22.59
N SER A 51 -0.68 -12.30 -21.47
CA SER A 51 -1.08 -13.71 -21.36
C SER A 51 -2.60 -13.85 -21.24
N LYS A 52 -3.25 -14.30 -22.32
CA LYS A 52 -4.69 -14.59 -22.32
C LYS A 52 -5.05 -15.63 -21.27
N SER A 53 -4.24 -16.69 -21.16
CA SER A 53 -4.44 -17.75 -20.16
C SER A 53 -4.42 -17.24 -18.72
N LYS A 54 -3.63 -16.19 -18.42
CA LYS A 54 -3.59 -15.58 -17.08
C LYS A 54 -4.88 -14.80 -16.77
N VAL A 55 -5.41 -14.09 -17.77
CA VAL A 55 -6.72 -13.40 -17.69
C VAL A 55 -7.85 -14.42 -17.52
N GLU A 56 -7.86 -15.49 -18.34
CA GLU A 56 -8.85 -16.58 -18.26
C GLU A 56 -8.81 -17.29 -16.91
N THR A 57 -7.62 -17.59 -16.38
CA THR A 57 -7.46 -18.23 -15.06
C THR A 57 -7.97 -17.33 -13.92
N SER A 58 -7.88 -16.00 -14.09
CA SER A 58 -8.42 -15.06 -13.12
C SER A 58 -9.96 -14.99 -13.19
N GLY A 59 -10.55 -15.28 -14.37
CA GLY A 59 -11.98 -15.16 -14.64
C GLY A 59 -12.38 -13.72 -14.96
N LEU A 60 -13.08 -13.50 -16.07
CA LEU A 60 -13.56 -12.15 -16.45
C LEU A 60 -14.58 -11.62 -15.44
N GLU A 61 -15.39 -12.51 -14.86
CA GLU A 61 -16.36 -12.22 -13.82
C GLU A 61 -15.73 -11.63 -12.55
N THR A 62 -14.45 -11.94 -12.26
CA THR A 62 -13.73 -11.37 -11.10
C THR A 62 -13.00 -10.06 -11.46
N LEU A 63 -12.70 -9.86 -12.75
CA LEU A 63 -12.01 -8.69 -13.27
C LEU A 63 -12.97 -7.55 -13.61
N PHE A 64 -14.21 -7.83 -14.02
CA PHE A 64 -15.19 -6.79 -14.32
C PHE A 64 -15.70 -6.09 -13.06
N ASN A 65 -15.98 -4.79 -13.19
CA ASN A 65 -16.64 -4.05 -12.14
C ASN A 65 -18.09 -4.51 -11.96
N THR A 66 -18.39 -5.07 -10.78
CA THR A 66 -19.70 -5.65 -10.46
C THR A 66 -20.85 -4.66 -10.60
N SER A 67 -20.66 -3.40 -10.21
CA SER A 67 -21.73 -2.39 -10.27
C SER A 67 -22.09 -1.99 -11.71
N ILE A 68 -21.13 -2.05 -12.63
CA ILE A 68 -21.34 -1.80 -14.06
C ILE A 68 -22.07 -2.97 -14.71
N VAL A 69 -21.67 -4.20 -14.39
CA VAL A 69 -22.37 -5.43 -14.82
C VAL A 69 -23.82 -5.44 -14.34
N GLN A 70 -24.05 -5.15 -13.06
CA GLN A 70 -25.40 -5.07 -12.49
C GLN A 70 -26.22 -3.93 -13.11
N GLY A 71 -25.61 -2.76 -13.30
CA GLY A 71 -26.25 -1.62 -13.97
C GLY A 71 -26.69 -1.97 -15.39
N PHE A 72 -25.87 -2.69 -16.14
CA PHE A 72 -26.22 -3.20 -17.47
C PHE A 72 -27.39 -4.20 -17.42
N LEU A 73 -27.36 -5.18 -16.51
CA LEU A 73 -28.42 -6.20 -16.40
C LEU A 73 -29.79 -5.65 -16.01
N VAL A 74 -29.85 -4.46 -15.40
CA VAL A 74 -31.11 -3.77 -15.07
C VAL A 74 -31.54 -2.79 -16.18
N SER A 75 -30.67 -2.50 -17.15
CA SER A 75 -30.95 -1.60 -18.27
C SER A 75 -31.77 -2.25 -19.40
N ASP A 76 -31.80 -1.64 -20.58
CA ASP A 76 -32.42 -2.18 -21.79
C ASP A 76 -31.66 -3.39 -22.39
N LYS A 77 -30.51 -3.77 -21.80
CA LYS A 77 -29.68 -4.93 -22.17
C LYS A 77 -29.30 -4.95 -23.66
N LYS A 78 -29.15 -3.79 -24.28
CA LYS A 78 -28.72 -3.73 -25.68
C LYS A 78 -27.25 -4.12 -25.82
N ILE A 79 -26.94 -4.87 -26.87
CA ILE A 79 -25.57 -5.35 -27.16
C ILE A 79 -24.58 -4.17 -27.27
N GLU A 80 -25.00 -3.05 -27.88
CA GLU A 80 -24.18 -1.83 -28.01
C GLU A 80 -23.78 -1.19 -26.66
N ASN A 81 -24.52 -1.51 -25.59
CA ASN A 81 -24.28 -1.00 -24.24
C ASN A 81 -23.50 -1.99 -23.37
N LEU A 82 -23.04 -3.12 -23.93
CA LEU A 82 -22.25 -4.08 -23.17
C LEU A 82 -20.95 -3.42 -22.68
N PRO A 83 -20.65 -3.50 -21.38
CA PRO A 83 -19.45 -2.89 -20.81
C PRO A 83 -18.16 -3.43 -21.42
N VAL A 84 -17.21 -2.54 -21.72
CA VAL A 84 -15.84 -2.92 -22.11
C VAL A 84 -14.90 -2.68 -20.94
N LEU A 85 -14.09 -3.68 -20.59
CA LEU A 85 -13.03 -3.55 -19.59
C LEU A 85 -11.73 -3.18 -20.29
N ILE A 86 -11.05 -2.16 -19.77
CA ILE A 86 -9.77 -1.67 -20.30
C ILE A 86 -8.78 -1.50 -19.15
N ALA A 87 -7.56 -1.98 -19.34
CA ALA A 87 -6.42 -1.62 -18.50
C ALA A 87 -5.26 -1.18 -19.39
N GLU A 88 -4.79 0.05 -19.21
CA GLU A 88 -3.76 0.69 -20.04
C GLU A 88 -2.56 1.14 -19.19
N LEU A 89 -1.37 0.94 -19.75
CA LEU A 89 -0.10 1.39 -19.21
C LEU A 89 0.56 2.32 -20.22
N HIS A 90 0.69 3.60 -19.86
CA HIS A 90 1.52 4.54 -20.60
C HIS A 90 2.97 4.32 -20.19
N LEU A 91 3.87 4.37 -21.15
CA LEU A 91 5.29 4.16 -20.97
C LEU A 91 6.04 5.47 -21.22
N ASN A 92 7.27 5.57 -20.69
CA ASN A 92 8.18 6.58 -21.17
C ASN A 92 8.57 6.33 -22.63
N GLU A 93 9.07 7.37 -23.32
CA GLU A 93 9.53 7.27 -24.71
C GLU A 93 10.65 6.21 -24.83
N GLN A 94 10.45 5.21 -25.69
CA GLN A 94 11.38 4.09 -25.88
C GLN A 94 11.95 4.00 -27.30
N ASP A 95 11.77 5.02 -28.13
CA ASP A 95 12.18 5.04 -29.54
C ASP A 95 11.68 3.81 -30.33
N ASN A 96 10.50 3.29 -29.95
CA ASN A 96 9.93 2.08 -30.53
C ASN A 96 8.59 2.39 -31.21
N PRO A 97 8.56 2.46 -32.56
CA PRO A 97 7.34 2.77 -33.31
C PRO A 97 6.19 1.80 -33.06
N SER A 98 6.47 0.56 -32.67
CA SER A 98 5.42 -0.41 -32.33
C SER A 98 4.70 -0.09 -31.02
N LEU A 99 5.26 0.76 -30.16
CA LEU A 99 4.63 1.20 -28.91
C LEU A 99 3.90 2.53 -29.07
N ASN A 100 4.33 3.37 -30.00
CA ASN A 100 3.87 4.75 -30.14
C ASN A 100 2.58 4.86 -30.97
N GLY A 101 1.52 5.41 -30.39
CA GLY A 101 0.31 5.73 -31.15
C GLY A 101 -0.79 6.36 -30.30
N LYS A 102 -2.00 6.38 -30.84
CA LYS A 102 -3.18 7.05 -30.25
C LYS A 102 -4.26 6.08 -29.77
N ASN A 103 -4.01 4.78 -29.83
CA ASN A 103 -4.96 3.77 -29.34
C ASN A 103 -4.84 3.68 -27.81
N ASN A 104 -5.30 4.71 -27.11
CA ASN A 104 -5.43 4.78 -25.65
C ASN A 104 -6.69 5.57 -25.28
N ILE A 105 -7.12 5.47 -24.03
CA ILE A 105 -8.32 6.11 -23.48
C ILE A 105 -8.35 7.62 -23.75
N ASP A 106 -7.21 8.30 -23.66
CA ASP A 106 -7.10 9.74 -23.83
C ASP A 106 -6.99 10.18 -25.31
N GLY A 107 -6.77 9.26 -26.25
CA GLY A 107 -6.56 9.54 -27.67
C GLY A 107 -5.28 10.34 -27.99
N VAL A 108 -4.33 10.38 -27.05
CA VAL A 108 -3.09 11.17 -27.17
C VAL A 108 -1.97 10.31 -27.77
N THR A 109 -1.03 10.93 -28.47
CA THR A 109 0.15 10.19 -28.97
C THR A 109 1.07 9.88 -27.79
N ALA A 110 1.24 8.60 -27.47
CA ALA A 110 2.12 8.12 -26.42
C ALA A 110 2.63 6.70 -26.71
N ASP A 111 3.68 6.28 -26.01
CA ASP A 111 4.12 4.89 -25.96
C ASP A 111 3.27 4.14 -24.93
N GLY A 112 2.74 2.96 -25.26
CA GLY A 112 1.94 2.23 -24.29
C GLY A 112 1.42 0.87 -24.69
N LEU A 113 0.81 0.21 -23.70
CA LEU A 113 0.26 -1.15 -23.76
C LEU A 113 -1.15 -1.19 -23.17
N GLN A 114 -1.97 -2.09 -23.67
CA GLN A 114 -3.39 -2.14 -23.36
C GLN A 114 -3.91 -3.58 -23.33
N LEU A 115 -4.66 -3.91 -22.29
CA LEU A 115 -5.56 -5.06 -22.21
C LEU A 115 -7.00 -4.58 -22.44
N ILE A 116 -7.71 -5.23 -23.37
CA ILE A 116 -9.13 -5.01 -23.64
C ILE A 116 -9.87 -6.33 -23.48
N CYS A 117 -10.95 -6.31 -22.70
CA CYS A 117 -11.96 -7.36 -22.69
C CYS A 117 -13.28 -6.78 -23.18
N GLU A 118 -13.71 -7.20 -24.36
CA GLU A 118 -14.90 -6.64 -25.05
C GLU A 118 -15.76 -7.74 -25.68
N PRO A 119 -17.07 -7.50 -25.87
CA PRO A 119 -17.96 -8.45 -26.53
C PRO A 119 -17.42 -8.87 -27.90
N ASN A 120 -17.46 -10.17 -28.20
CA ASN A 120 -17.10 -10.66 -29.51
C ASN A 120 -18.24 -10.41 -30.50
N GLU A 121 -18.06 -9.47 -31.42
CA GLU A 121 -19.06 -9.11 -32.44
C GLU A 121 -19.45 -10.31 -33.33
N ASP A 122 -18.53 -11.24 -33.57
CA ASP A 122 -18.78 -12.46 -34.34
C ASP A 122 -19.78 -13.39 -33.65
N LEU A 123 -19.99 -13.23 -32.34
CA LEU A 123 -20.90 -14.02 -31.50
C LEU A 123 -22.13 -13.21 -31.04
N SER A 124 -22.43 -12.11 -31.75
CA SER A 124 -23.54 -11.21 -31.42
C SER A 124 -24.91 -11.91 -31.38
N TYR A 125 -25.12 -12.93 -32.21
CA TYR A 125 -26.36 -13.71 -32.22
C TYR A 125 -26.54 -14.51 -30.92
N GLU A 126 -25.49 -15.21 -30.48
CA GLU A 126 -25.47 -15.98 -29.24
C GLU A 126 -25.62 -15.06 -28.02
N ILE A 127 -24.92 -13.91 -28.02
CA ILE A 127 -25.06 -12.88 -27.00
C ILE A 127 -26.53 -12.42 -26.89
N ALA A 128 -27.19 -12.15 -28.02
CA ALA A 128 -28.60 -11.74 -28.04
C ALA A 128 -29.51 -12.80 -27.40
N GLN A 129 -29.24 -14.08 -27.68
CA GLN A 129 -30.02 -15.19 -27.11
C GLN A 129 -29.86 -15.28 -25.59
N VAL A 130 -28.66 -15.09 -25.06
CA VAL A 130 -28.41 -15.10 -23.60
C VAL A 130 -29.11 -13.93 -22.92
N LEU A 131 -29.00 -12.73 -23.48
CA LEU A 131 -29.61 -11.52 -22.91
C LEU A 131 -31.14 -11.53 -22.94
N ALA A 132 -31.75 -12.28 -23.87
CA ALA A 132 -33.20 -12.44 -23.98
C ALA A 132 -33.81 -13.40 -22.93
N GLN A 133 -32.99 -14.14 -22.18
CA GLN A 133 -33.48 -15.09 -21.18
C GLN A 133 -34.10 -14.36 -19.96
N PRO A 134 -35.15 -14.93 -19.32
CA PRO A 134 -35.79 -14.32 -18.15
C PRO A 134 -34.84 -14.12 -16.97
N GLU A 135 -33.94 -15.08 -16.75
CA GLU A 135 -32.81 -15.01 -15.81
C GLU A 135 -31.55 -14.54 -16.56
N ALA A 136 -31.62 -13.37 -17.22
CA ALA A 136 -30.52 -12.90 -18.06
C ALA A 136 -29.21 -12.82 -17.26
N ASN A 137 -28.26 -13.67 -17.61
CA ASN A 137 -26.91 -13.65 -17.10
C ASN A 137 -26.02 -12.76 -17.97
N PHE A 138 -24.98 -12.19 -17.38
CA PHE A 138 -24.00 -11.42 -18.14
C PHE A 138 -23.15 -12.39 -19.01
N PRO A 139 -22.99 -12.12 -20.32
CA PRO A 139 -22.44 -13.10 -21.28
C PRO A 139 -20.91 -13.12 -21.29
N PHE A 140 -20.25 -13.40 -20.16
CA PHE A 140 -18.78 -13.38 -20.04
C PHE A 140 -18.08 -14.32 -21.02
N GLU A 141 -18.68 -15.46 -21.35
CA GLU A 141 -18.13 -16.49 -22.24
C GLU A 141 -17.98 -16.00 -23.69
N TYR A 142 -18.68 -14.92 -24.04
CA TYR A 142 -18.70 -14.32 -25.38
C TYR A 142 -17.81 -13.08 -25.47
N TYR A 143 -16.99 -12.80 -24.46
CA TYR A 143 -16.00 -11.73 -24.49
C TYR A 143 -14.69 -12.19 -25.11
N SER A 144 -14.07 -11.31 -25.87
CA SER A 144 -12.73 -11.48 -26.44
C SER A 144 -11.69 -10.77 -25.57
N ILE A 145 -10.54 -11.41 -25.39
CA ILE A 145 -9.38 -10.83 -24.68
C ILE A 145 -8.34 -10.41 -25.72
N LYS A 146 -8.01 -9.12 -25.74
CA LYS A 146 -7.05 -8.50 -26.67
C LYS A 146 -5.94 -7.79 -25.90
N PHE A 147 -4.71 -7.97 -26.38
CA PHE A 147 -3.54 -7.25 -25.92
C PHE A 147 -2.99 -6.46 -27.11
N ILE A 148 -3.00 -5.14 -27.03
CA ILE A 148 -2.57 -4.25 -28.11
C ILE A 148 -1.64 -3.15 -27.59
N THR A 149 -0.73 -2.70 -28.43
CA THR A 149 0.07 -1.50 -28.16
C THR A 149 -0.71 -0.24 -28.55
N PHE A 150 -0.26 0.94 -28.12
CA PHE A 150 -0.90 2.19 -28.55
C PHE A 150 -0.74 2.45 -30.06
N ALA A 151 0.22 1.80 -30.73
CA ALA A 151 0.34 1.78 -32.19
C ALA A 151 -0.75 0.91 -32.88
N GLY A 152 -1.50 0.12 -32.12
CA GLY A 152 -2.54 -0.80 -32.62
C GLY A 152 -2.00 -2.18 -33.00
N GLU A 153 -0.76 -2.51 -32.63
CA GLU A 153 -0.19 -3.85 -32.87
C GLU A 153 -0.59 -4.82 -31.76
N ALA A 154 -1.08 -6.01 -32.13
CA ALA A 154 -1.32 -7.06 -31.14
C ALA A 154 -0.02 -7.61 -30.57
N TYR A 155 0.01 -7.92 -29.27
CA TYR A 155 1.16 -8.55 -28.61
C TYR A 155 0.77 -9.75 -27.74
N THR A 156 1.78 -10.53 -27.36
CA THR A 156 1.65 -11.70 -26.47
C THR A 156 2.83 -11.75 -25.52
N GLY A 157 2.75 -12.61 -24.49
CA GLY A 157 3.85 -12.82 -23.53
C GLY A 157 5.19 -13.27 -24.11
N TYR A 158 5.26 -13.63 -25.40
CA TYR A 158 6.53 -13.87 -26.11
C TYR A 158 7.30 -12.58 -26.38
N ARG A 159 6.60 -11.46 -26.63
CA ARG A 159 7.20 -10.13 -26.86
C ARG A 159 7.03 -9.30 -25.60
N LYS A 160 7.94 -9.47 -24.63
CA LYS A 160 7.96 -8.67 -23.39
C LYS A 160 8.57 -7.29 -23.67
N PHE A 161 7.75 -6.25 -23.67
CA PHE A 161 8.23 -4.86 -23.84
C PHE A 161 8.94 -4.32 -22.59
N LEU A 162 8.42 -4.70 -21.40
CA LEU A 162 9.08 -4.54 -20.10
C LEU A 162 9.22 -5.92 -19.44
N LYS A 163 10.39 -6.18 -18.88
CA LYS A 163 10.65 -7.34 -18.01
C LYS A 163 10.15 -6.98 -16.61
N TYR A 164 9.30 -7.82 -16.04
CA TYR A 164 8.78 -7.60 -14.71
C TYR A 164 8.87 -8.84 -13.84
N LEU A 165 8.83 -8.63 -12.53
CA LEU A 165 8.65 -9.68 -11.53
C LEU A 165 7.60 -9.24 -10.51
N THR A 166 6.71 -10.17 -10.16
CA THR A 166 5.72 -9.98 -9.08
C THR A 166 6.12 -10.86 -7.89
N LEU A 167 6.14 -10.27 -6.70
CA LEU A 167 6.32 -10.97 -5.43
C LEU A 167 5.11 -10.70 -4.54
N ASP A 168 4.28 -11.71 -4.37
CA ASP A 168 3.19 -11.72 -3.39
C ASP A 168 3.61 -12.59 -2.20
N SER A 169 3.78 -11.94 -1.05
CA SER A 169 4.19 -12.60 0.18
C SER A 169 3.15 -13.58 0.72
N SER A 170 1.87 -13.38 0.40
CA SER A 170 0.77 -14.27 0.81
C SER A 170 0.83 -15.62 0.08
N GLN A 171 1.36 -15.64 -1.14
CA GLN A 171 1.48 -16.82 -2.01
C GLN A 171 2.85 -17.50 -1.89
N ILE A 172 3.68 -17.18 -0.90
CA ILE A 172 5.06 -17.69 -0.77
C ILE A 172 5.15 -19.23 -0.78
N ASN A 173 4.15 -19.93 -0.25
CA ASN A 173 4.12 -21.41 -0.18
C ASN A 173 3.59 -22.08 -1.45
N ASN A 174 3.15 -21.30 -2.45
CA ASN A 174 2.62 -21.86 -3.67
C ASN A 174 3.79 -22.35 -4.54
N GLU A 175 3.92 -23.67 -4.69
CA GLU A 175 4.98 -24.32 -5.49
C GLU A 175 5.02 -23.77 -6.93
N TYR A 176 3.84 -23.45 -7.50
CA TYR A 176 3.76 -22.81 -8.81
C TYR A 176 4.37 -21.39 -8.78
N ALA A 177 4.04 -20.59 -7.77
CA ALA A 177 4.59 -19.24 -7.62
C ALA A 177 6.10 -19.26 -7.40
N THR A 178 6.63 -20.19 -6.60
CA THR A 178 8.09 -20.32 -6.45
C THR A 178 8.76 -20.76 -7.75
N ARG A 179 8.17 -21.68 -8.51
CA ARG A 179 8.71 -22.08 -9.83
C ARG A 179 8.74 -20.93 -10.83
N GLU A 180 7.65 -20.17 -10.94
CA GLU A 180 7.59 -18.99 -11.81
C GLU A 180 8.61 -17.92 -11.39
N TYR A 181 8.79 -17.73 -10.07
CA TYR A 181 9.82 -16.86 -9.53
C TYR A 181 11.23 -17.31 -9.93
N VAL A 182 11.59 -18.58 -9.67
CA VAL A 182 12.92 -19.13 -10.00
C VAL A 182 13.17 -19.04 -11.50
N LYS A 183 12.17 -19.37 -12.31
CA LYS A 183 12.25 -19.24 -13.76
C LYS A 183 12.53 -17.79 -14.15
N THR A 184 11.75 -16.82 -13.66
CA THR A 184 11.92 -15.41 -14.03
C THR A 184 13.30 -14.87 -13.63
N VAL A 185 13.79 -15.23 -12.45
CA VAL A 185 15.16 -14.89 -12.01
C VAL A 185 16.19 -15.54 -12.92
N TYR A 186 16.05 -16.81 -13.25
CA TYR A 186 16.96 -17.48 -14.18
C TYR A 186 16.96 -16.82 -15.57
N GLU A 187 15.79 -16.46 -16.11
CA GLU A 187 15.66 -15.75 -17.38
C GLU A 187 16.29 -14.35 -17.37
N SER A 188 16.34 -13.69 -16.20
CA SER A 188 16.96 -12.37 -16.04
C SER A 188 18.48 -12.42 -15.80
N HIS A 189 19.03 -13.59 -15.44
CA HIS A 189 20.46 -13.78 -15.17
C HIS A 189 21.19 -14.53 -16.28
N VAL A 190 20.47 -15.25 -17.16
CA VAL A 190 21.07 -16.11 -18.19
C VAL A 190 20.60 -15.72 -19.59
N GLU A 191 21.57 -15.42 -20.46
CA GLU A 191 21.29 -15.00 -21.83
C GLU A 191 20.56 -16.08 -22.65
N GLN A 192 19.73 -15.65 -23.60
CA GLN A 192 18.93 -16.55 -24.42
C GLN A 192 19.75 -17.65 -25.15
N PRO A 193 20.91 -17.35 -25.78
CA PRO A 193 21.71 -18.40 -26.43
C PRO A 193 22.21 -19.45 -25.44
N GLN A 194 22.66 -19.01 -24.26
CA GLN A 194 23.13 -19.90 -23.20
C GLN A 194 21.99 -20.74 -22.62
N ARG A 195 20.81 -20.15 -22.40
CA ARG A 195 19.61 -20.88 -21.96
C ARG A 195 19.22 -22.00 -22.92
N ILE A 196 19.21 -21.72 -24.22
CA ILE A 196 18.91 -22.72 -25.26
C ILE A 196 19.92 -23.87 -25.20
N GLY A 197 21.22 -23.55 -25.08
CA GLY A 197 22.29 -24.54 -24.92
C GLY A 197 22.06 -25.45 -23.71
N LEU A 198 21.91 -24.86 -22.53
CA LEU A 198 21.68 -25.60 -21.28
C LEU A 198 20.41 -26.45 -21.32
N GLN A 199 19.34 -25.96 -21.95
CA GLN A 199 18.11 -26.72 -22.07
C GLN A 199 18.25 -27.91 -23.04
N ASN A 200 19.07 -27.79 -24.09
CA ASN A 200 19.42 -28.90 -24.97
C ASN A 200 20.24 -29.96 -24.22
N ASP A 201 21.29 -29.53 -23.52
CA ASP A 201 22.14 -30.43 -22.73
C ASP A 201 21.33 -31.20 -21.69
N TYR A 202 20.42 -30.52 -21.00
CA TYR A 202 19.52 -31.16 -20.04
C TYR A 202 18.59 -32.21 -20.69
N ARG A 203 18.06 -31.94 -21.88
CA ARG A 203 17.27 -32.93 -22.65
C ARG A 203 18.11 -34.13 -23.06
N GLN A 204 19.35 -33.91 -23.47
CA GLN A 204 20.28 -34.99 -23.80
C GLN A 204 20.58 -35.87 -22.57
N GLN A 205 20.79 -35.27 -21.40
CA GLN A 205 20.96 -36.04 -20.16
C GLN A 205 19.72 -36.86 -19.79
N LYS A 206 18.51 -36.31 -19.98
CA LYS A 206 17.25 -37.07 -19.80
C LYS A 206 17.17 -38.27 -20.76
N ALA A 207 17.57 -38.10 -22.02
CA ALA A 207 17.62 -39.19 -23.00
C ALA A 207 18.67 -40.25 -22.63
N ASN A 208 19.89 -39.81 -22.28
CA ASN A 208 20.97 -40.69 -21.83
C ASN A 208 20.57 -41.50 -20.60
N PHE A 209 19.85 -40.90 -19.65
CA PHE A 209 19.39 -41.61 -18.46
C PHE A 209 18.39 -42.72 -18.83
N LYS A 210 17.50 -42.47 -19.78
CA LYS A 210 16.58 -43.48 -20.30
C LYS A 210 17.33 -44.67 -20.93
N GLU A 211 18.27 -44.39 -21.83
CA GLU A 211 18.98 -45.42 -22.60
C GLU A 211 20.00 -46.22 -21.77
N ASN A 212 20.58 -45.61 -20.74
CA ASN A 212 21.64 -46.26 -19.95
C ASN A 212 21.14 -46.81 -18.61
N ASN A 213 20.22 -46.13 -17.93
CA ASN A 213 19.79 -46.49 -16.57
C ASN A 213 18.41 -47.16 -16.55
N LEU A 214 17.45 -46.67 -17.35
CA LEU A 214 16.11 -47.28 -17.40
C LEU A 214 16.02 -48.47 -18.36
N LYS A 215 16.98 -48.63 -19.28
CA LYS A 215 16.97 -49.69 -20.28
C LYS A 215 16.83 -51.11 -19.71
N PRO A 216 17.59 -51.55 -18.68
CA PRO A 216 17.40 -52.90 -18.13
C PRO A 216 16.00 -53.14 -17.55
N ILE A 217 15.38 -52.11 -16.98
CA ILE A 217 14.00 -52.16 -16.46
C ILE A 217 13.02 -52.21 -17.64
N ASN A 218 13.22 -51.37 -18.65
CA ASN A 218 12.36 -51.29 -19.83
C ASN A 218 12.42 -52.55 -20.69
N ASP A 219 13.59 -53.19 -20.81
CA ASP A 219 13.75 -54.45 -21.55
C ASP A 219 12.95 -55.60 -20.89
N SER A 220 12.64 -55.50 -19.59
CA SER A 220 11.79 -56.45 -18.87
C SER A 220 10.28 -56.23 -19.10
N LEU A 221 9.89 -55.08 -19.64
CA LEU A 221 8.51 -54.68 -19.86
C LEU A 221 8.15 -54.86 -21.35
N LYS A 222 7.24 -55.78 -21.65
CA LYS A 222 6.93 -56.17 -23.05
C LYS A 222 6.35 -55.03 -23.90
N ASN A 223 5.30 -54.39 -23.40
CA ASN A 223 4.49 -53.43 -24.17
C ASN A 223 4.58 -51.99 -23.66
N TYR A 224 5.30 -51.75 -22.56
CA TYR A 224 5.34 -50.45 -21.88
C TYR A 224 6.78 -50.09 -21.54
N GLN A 225 7.10 -48.81 -21.51
CA GLN A 225 8.43 -48.33 -21.13
C GLN A 225 8.29 -47.12 -20.21
N PHE A 226 9.15 -47.05 -19.20
CA PHE A 226 9.35 -45.84 -18.42
C PHE A 226 10.20 -44.84 -19.22
N ALA A 227 9.81 -43.57 -19.15
CA ALA A 227 10.53 -42.46 -19.76
C ALA A 227 10.52 -41.25 -18.82
N ILE A 228 11.53 -40.40 -18.93
CA ILE A 228 11.57 -39.12 -18.21
C ILE A 228 10.71 -38.11 -18.97
N ARG A 229 9.83 -37.41 -18.27
CA ARG A 229 8.98 -36.38 -18.85
C ARG A 229 9.83 -35.26 -19.48
N THR A 230 9.49 -34.91 -20.70
CA THR A 230 10.07 -33.78 -21.45
C THR A 230 8.92 -32.94 -22.02
N GLY A 231 9.10 -31.63 -22.02
CA GLY A 231 8.11 -30.69 -22.56
C GLY A 231 8.08 -29.37 -21.80
N THR A 232 7.11 -28.51 -22.13
CA THR A 232 6.96 -27.18 -21.52
C THR A 232 6.67 -27.24 -20.02
N LYS A 233 6.03 -28.30 -19.54
CA LYS A 233 5.74 -28.54 -18.11
C LYS A 233 6.82 -29.35 -17.37
N SER A 234 7.87 -29.81 -18.07
CA SER A 234 8.93 -30.65 -17.50
C SER A 234 10.23 -30.46 -18.28
N ASN A 235 10.93 -29.36 -17.99
CA ASN A 235 12.20 -28.97 -18.61
C ASN A 235 13.16 -28.37 -17.56
N LEU A 236 14.34 -27.92 -18.00
CA LEU A 236 15.36 -27.38 -17.11
C LEU A 236 14.79 -26.28 -16.19
N GLU A 237 14.10 -25.29 -16.76
CA GLU A 237 13.61 -24.12 -16.04
C GLU A 237 12.54 -24.48 -14.99
N THR A 238 11.71 -25.51 -15.24
CA THR A 238 10.72 -25.98 -14.26
C THR A 238 11.30 -26.84 -13.16
N ASP A 239 12.50 -27.40 -13.39
CA ASP A 239 13.18 -28.33 -12.51
C ASP A 239 14.31 -27.64 -11.70
N LEU A 240 14.60 -26.35 -11.98
CA LEU A 240 15.54 -25.52 -11.22
C LEU A 240 14.94 -25.05 -9.87
N THR A 241 15.82 -24.88 -8.89
CA THR A 241 15.50 -24.23 -7.60
C THR A 241 16.66 -23.34 -7.16
N ILE A 242 16.39 -22.42 -6.24
CA ILE A 242 17.40 -21.58 -5.59
C ILE A 242 17.77 -22.23 -4.26
N THR A 243 19.05 -22.35 -3.97
CA THR A 243 19.56 -22.89 -2.70
C THR A 243 20.36 -21.83 -1.94
N GLU A 244 20.29 -21.90 -0.62
CA GLU A 244 21.16 -21.16 0.30
C GLU A 244 21.68 -22.15 1.36
N ASP A 245 23.00 -22.28 1.48
CA ASP A 245 23.66 -23.31 2.30
C ASP A 245 23.18 -24.73 1.94
N ASP A 246 23.06 -25.02 0.64
CA ASP A 246 22.53 -26.28 0.07
C ASP A 246 21.08 -26.63 0.46
N VAL A 247 20.36 -25.72 1.12
CA VAL A 247 18.95 -25.89 1.45
C VAL A 247 18.10 -25.18 0.39
N PRO A 248 17.19 -25.90 -0.31
CA PRO A 248 16.26 -25.30 -1.25
C PRO A 248 15.40 -24.21 -0.60
N LEU A 249 15.09 -23.16 -1.36
CA LEU A 249 14.28 -22.03 -0.93
C LEU A 249 12.95 -22.47 -0.31
N ASP A 250 12.28 -23.46 -0.93
CA ASP A 250 10.99 -24.00 -0.47
C ASP A 250 11.04 -24.61 0.94
N ASN A 251 12.24 -25.02 1.39
CA ASN A 251 12.47 -25.62 2.70
C ASN A 251 12.91 -24.61 3.77
N LYS A 252 13.11 -23.33 3.42
CA LYS A 252 13.44 -22.27 4.38
C LYS A 252 12.16 -21.71 5.04
N GLY A 253 12.29 -21.04 6.18
CA GLY A 253 11.15 -20.35 6.80
C GLY A 253 10.64 -19.19 5.93
N LYS A 254 9.32 -18.91 5.96
CA LYS A 254 8.65 -17.92 5.09
C LYS A 254 9.33 -16.55 5.06
N GLY A 255 9.73 -16.02 6.21
CA GLY A 255 10.43 -14.74 6.28
C GLY A 255 11.77 -14.76 5.56
N ARG A 256 12.53 -15.87 5.64
CA ARG A 256 13.78 -16.03 4.89
C ARG A 256 13.52 -16.18 3.40
N GLN A 257 12.46 -16.89 3.01
CA GLN A 257 12.05 -16.99 1.61
C GLN A 257 11.72 -15.61 1.02
N CYS A 258 10.90 -14.81 1.70
CA CYS A 258 10.54 -13.46 1.27
C CYS A 258 11.79 -12.58 1.08
N PHE A 259 12.71 -12.64 2.06
CA PHE A 259 13.94 -11.87 2.01
C PHE A 259 14.84 -12.28 0.84
N ILE A 260 15.09 -13.58 0.64
CA ILE A 260 15.90 -14.10 -0.47
C ILE A 260 15.24 -13.74 -1.82
N LYS A 261 13.92 -13.95 -1.94
CA LYS A 261 13.18 -13.62 -3.17
C LYS A 261 13.33 -12.15 -3.55
N THR A 262 13.19 -11.27 -2.56
CA THR A 262 13.31 -9.83 -2.81
C THR A 262 14.76 -9.41 -3.07
N GLU A 263 15.73 -10.00 -2.37
CA GLU A 263 17.15 -9.72 -2.59
C GLU A 263 17.59 -10.04 -4.02
N PHE A 264 17.28 -11.22 -4.53
CA PHE A 264 17.58 -11.59 -5.92
C PHE A 264 16.81 -10.73 -6.93
N ALA A 265 15.58 -10.33 -6.63
CA ALA A 265 14.81 -9.42 -7.47
C ALA A 265 15.43 -8.01 -7.53
N LEU A 266 16.05 -7.55 -6.45
CA LEU A 266 16.71 -6.24 -6.36
C LEU A 266 18.13 -6.24 -6.93
N GLN A 267 18.85 -7.36 -6.86
CA GLN A 267 20.21 -7.49 -7.40
C GLN A 267 20.29 -7.04 -8.87
N GLN A 268 21.33 -6.27 -9.19
CA GLN A 268 21.64 -5.83 -10.54
C GLN A 268 22.64 -6.79 -11.18
N ASN A 269 22.41 -7.10 -12.46
CA ASN A 269 23.37 -7.83 -13.28
C ASN A 269 24.15 -6.83 -14.14
N ASN A 270 25.48 -6.84 -14.02
CA ASN A 270 26.41 -6.00 -14.81
C ASN A 270 26.35 -6.21 -16.34
N GLN A 271 25.40 -7.00 -16.86
CA GLN A 271 25.30 -7.41 -18.26
C GLN A 271 24.02 -6.89 -18.97
N GLY A 272 23.27 -5.95 -18.38
CA GLY A 272 22.15 -5.28 -19.06
C GLY A 272 20.90 -6.15 -19.25
N GLN A 273 20.75 -7.21 -18.44
CA GLN A 273 19.56 -8.08 -18.44
C GLN A 273 18.64 -7.86 -17.24
N ASP A 274 18.64 -6.65 -16.69
CA ASP A 274 17.87 -6.33 -15.50
C ASP A 274 16.35 -6.35 -15.73
N LEU A 275 15.62 -6.56 -14.63
CA LEU A 275 14.19 -6.34 -14.56
C LEU A 275 13.91 -4.84 -14.74
N ASP A 276 12.90 -4.48 -15.53
CA ASP A 276 12.47 -3.08 -15.69
C ASP A 276 11.51 -2.70 -14.55
N VAL A 277 10.62 -3.62 -14.14
CA VAL A 277 9.56 -3.38 -13.15
C VAL A 277 9.56 -4.45 -12.06
N LEU A 278 9.44 -4.05 -10.79
CA LEU A 278 9.26 -4.95 -9.65
C LEU A 278 7.95 -4.62 -8.93
N LEU A 279 7.06 -5.60 -8.81
CA LEU A 279 5.79 -5.48 -8.09
C LEU A 279 5.90 -6.27 -6.78
N LEU A 280 5.81 -5.58 -5.64
CA LEU A 280 5.87 -6.16 -4.31
C LEU A 280 4.51 -5.99 -3.62
N GLU A 281 3.89 -7.09 -3.23
CA GLU A 281 2.66 -7.10 -2.45
C GLU A 281 2.93 -7.60 -1.04
N GLU A 282 2.66 -6.73 -0.07
CA GLU A 282 2.82 -6.93 1.37
C GLU A 282 4.21 -7.51 1.72
N PRO A 283 5.33 -6.91 1.26
CA PRO A 283 6.67 -7.49 1.44
C PRO A 283 7.12 -7.60 2.90
N GLU A 284 6.44 -6.92 3.83
CA GLU A 284 6.61 -7.03 5.29
C GLU A 284 6.07 -8.33 5.88
N ASN A 285 5.13 -9.02 5.22
CA ASN A 285 4.51 -10.20 5.79
C ASN A 285 5.57 -11.26 6.09
N HIS A 286 5.47 -11.87 7.27
CA HIS A 286 6.41 -12.87 7.78
C HIS A 286 7.85 -12.35 8.04
N LEU A 287 8.11 -11.04 7.98
CA LEU A 287 9.39 -10.45 8.36
C LEU A 287 9.37 -9.93 9.81
N SER A 288 10.49 -10.08 10.51
CA SER A 288 10.73 -9.35 11.75
C SER A 288 11.06 -7.89 11.46
N HIS A 289 10.84 -7.00 12.43
CA HIS A 289 11.17 -5.57 12.29
C HIS A 289 12.60 -5.31 11.78
N THR A 290 13.59 -6.09 12.23
CA THR A 290 14.98 -5.96 11.77
C THR A 290 15.16 -6.33 10.30
N ASN A 291 14.49 -7.38 9.83
CA ASN A 291 14.59 -7.81 8.43
C ASN A 291 13.81 -6.88 7.50
N MET A 292 12.68 -6.34 7.96
CA MET A 292 11.93 -5.33 7.23
C MET A 292 12.75 -4.03 7.06
N LYS A 293 13.49 -3.58 8.08
CA LYS A 293 14.42 -2.43 7.90
C LYS A 293 15.47 -2.71 6.83
N LYS A 294 16.14 -3.86 6.89
CA LYS A 294 17.11 -4.27 5.86
C LYS A 294 16.50 -4.33 4.45
N LEU A 295 15.24 -4.76 4.35
CA LEU A 295 14.52 -4.81 3.09
C LEU A 295 14.29 -3.40 2.53
N VAL A 296 13.81 -2.48 3.37
CA VAL A 296 13.57 -1.08 3.00
C VAL A 296 14.87 -0.40 2.58
N ASP A 297 15.96 -0.61 3.32
CA ASP A 297 17.28 -0.06 2.96
C ASP A 297 17.70 -0.51 1.55
N ARG A 298 17.58 -1.81 1.24
CA ARG A 298 17.90 -2.35 -0.10
C ARG A 298 16.98 -1.83 -1.20
N ILE A 299 15.69 -1.63 -0.91
CA ILE A 299 14.74 -1.04 -1.86
C ILE A 299 15.15 0.40 -2.16
N SER A 300 15.55 1.16 -1.14
CA SER A 300 15.96 2.55 -1.29
C SER A 300 17.29 2.73 -2.05
N GLU A 301 18.16 1.71 -2.02
CA GLU A 301 19.44 1.69 -2.74
C GLU A 301 19.32 1.20 -4.21
N SER A 302 18.14 0.76 -4.65
CA SER A 302 17.95 0.24 -6.01
C SER A 302 17.76 1.37 -7.04
N GLU A 303 18.72 1.52 -7.96
CA GLU A 303 18.74 2.64 -8.93
C GLU A 303 18.34 2.29 -10.38
N ALA A 304 17.96 1.04 -10.69
CA ALA A 304 17.82 0.57 -12.08
C ALA A 304 16.44 0.02 -12.47
N LYS A 305 15.45 0.09 -11.57
CA LYS A 305 14.15 -0.58 -11.75
C LYS A 305 13.04 0.31 -11.19
N GLN A 306 11.88 0.29 -11.81
CA GLN A 306 10.69 0.90 -11.25
C GLN A 306 10.03 -0.07 -10.26
N ILE A 307 9.92 0.34 -9.00
CA ILE A 307 9.40 -0.49 -7.91
C ILE A 307 8.00 -0.04 -7.54
N PHE A 308 7.07 -0.98 -7.46
CA PHE A 308 5.73 -0.78 -6.93
C PHE A 308 5.59 -1.60 -5.66
N ILE A 309 5.15 -0.97 -4.58
CA ILE A 309 4.96 -1.64 -3.29
C ILE A 309 3.53 -1.40 -2.84
N ALA A 310 2.74 -2.45 -2.71
CA ALA A 310 1.48 -2.41 -1.99
C ALA A 310 1.71 -2.87 -0.54
N THR A 311 1.37 -2.02 0.42
CA THR A 311 1.59 -2.30 1.85
C THR A 311 0.52 -1.63 2.70
N HIS A 312 0.26 -2.19 3.88
CA HIS A 312 -0.48 -1.52 4.97
C HIS A 312 0.44 -1.13 6.15
N SER A 313 1.75 -1.40 6.04
CA SER A 313 2.73 -1.15 7.09
C SER A 313 3.19 0.30 7.13
N SER A 314 2.89 0.96 8.26
CA SER A 314 3.42 2.29 8.59
C SER A 314 4.95 2.32 8.57
N LEU A 315 5.61 1.22 8.93
CA LEU A 315 7.06 1.15 9.00
C LEU A 315 7.72 1.19 7.62
N ILE A 316 7.11 0.59 6.58
CA ILE A 316 7.62 0.71 5.21
C ILE A 316 7.43 2.14 4.72
N SER A 317 6.24 2.70 4.97
CA SER A 317 5.86 4.03 4.50
C SER A 317 6.67 5.16 5.06
N THR A 318 6.96 5.09 6.36
CA THR A 318 7.69 6.15 7.03
C THR A 318 9.13 6.13 6.56
N ARG A 319 9.75 4.96 6.42
CA ARG A 319 11.16 4.85 6.04
C ARG A 319 11.45 5.16 4.57
N LEU A 320 10.46 4.99 3.69
CA LEU A 320 10.53 5.44 2.31
C LEU A 320 10.05 6.90 2.19
N ASP A 321 10.39 7.57 1.09
CA ASP A 321 10.01 8.97 0.90
C ASP A 321 8.49 9.09 0.70
N LEU A 322 7.79 9.71 1.65
CA LEU A 322 6.33 9.92 1.60
C LEU A 322 5.87 10.63 0.31
N ARG A 323 6.74 11.41 -0.33
CA ARG A 323 6.42 12.08 -1.60
C ARG A 323 6.20 11.12 -2.77
N ARG A 324 6.66 9.88 -2.62
CA ARG A 324 6.49 8.77 -3.57
C ARG A 324 5.33 7.85 -3.20
N THR A 325 4.49 8.29 -2.25
CA THR A 325 3.36 7.51 -1.74
C THR A 325 2.06 7.91 -2.41
N VAL A 326 1.32 6.89 -2.80
CA VAL A 326 -0.04 6.94 -3.32
C VAL A 326 -0.95 6.36 -2.25
N PHE A 327 -1.69 7.22 -1.57
CA PHE A 327 -2.67 6.83 -0.58
C PHE A 327 -3.99 6.49 -1.26
N MET A 328 -4.55 5.36 -0.87
CA MET A 328 -5.74 4.76 -1.43
C MET A 328 -6.78 4.67 -0.34
N ASN A 329 -7.92 5.29 -0.57
CA ASN A 329 -9.05 5.23 0.36
C ASN A 329 -10.04 4.14 -0.11
N SER A 330 -10.69 3.46 0.83
CA SER A 330 -11.80 2.56 0.54
C SER A 330 -13.06 3.33 0.10
N SER A 331 -13.25 4.54 0.63
CA SER A 331 -14.42 5.40 0.41
C SER A 331 -14.31 6.37 -0.77
N SER A 332 -13.11 6.59 -1.32
CA SER A 332 -12.87 7.41 -2.52
C SER A 332 -12.16 6.60 -3.60
N THR A 333 -12.46 6.89 -4.87
CA THR A 333 -11.74 6.32 -6.03
C THR A 333 -10.50 7.11 -6.41
N ASP A 334 -10.37 8.34 -5.93
CA ASP A 334 -9.27 9.22 -6.29
C ASP A 334 -8.07 8.97 -5.36
N PRO A 335 -6.90 8.64 -5.93
CA PRO A 335 -5.69 8.45 -5.15
C PRO A 335 -5.19 9.79 -4.60
N LEU A 336 -4.74 9.78 -3.34
CA LEU A 336 -4.15 10.92 -2.68
C LEU A 336 -2.63 10.86 -2.81
N LEU A 337 -2.02 11.91 -3.37
CA LEU A 337 -0.59 11.98 -3.63
C LEU A 337 0.07 13.02 -2.73
N LEU A 338 1.17 12.67 -2.07
CA LEU A 338 1.98 13.60 -1.27
C LEU A 338 3.18 14.16 -2.05
N LYS A 339 3.12 14.19 -3.38
CA LYS A 339 4.21 14.67 -4.25
C LYS A 339 4.65 16.10 -3.93
N ASP A 340 3.69 16.93 -3.52
CA ASP A 340 3.87 18.35 -3.20
C ASP A 340 4.21 18.60 -1.72
N LEU A 341 4.40 17.54 -0.93
CA LEU A 341 4.78 17.65 0.48
C LEU A 341 6.17 18.29 0.61
N PRO A 342 6.37 19.26 1.53
CA PRO A 342 7.68 19.87 1.76
C PRO A 342 8.76 18.82 2.05
N ARG A 343 9.92 18.95 1.42
CA ARG A 343 11.03 17.98 1.55
C ARG A 343 11.45 17.75 3.00
N ASP A 344 11.49 18.81 3.80
CA ASP A 344 11.87 18.70 5.22
C ASP A 344 10.80 17.97 6.04
N THR A 345 9.53 18.07 5.65
CA THR A 345 8.42 17.36 6.29
C THR A 345 8.46 15.87 5.95
N ALA A 346 8.65 15.53 4.68
CA ALA A 346 8.90 14.14 4.28
C ALA A 346 10.11 13.54 5.02
N ARG A 347 11.23 14.27 5.06
CA ARG A 347 12.46 13.83 5.74
C ARG A 347 12.30 13.68 7.25
N PHE A 348 11.44 14.48 7.88
CA PHE A 348 11.10 14.34 9.30
C PHE A 348 10.45 12.97 9.55
N PHE A 349 9.38 12.64 8.82
CA PHE A 349 8.68 11.35 9.00
C PHE A 349 9.56 10.13 8.64
N MET A 350 10.52 10.29 7.73
CA MET A 350 11.54 9.26 7.43
C MET A 350 12.48 8.94 8.57
N LYS A 351 12.78 9.94 9.40
CA LYS A 351 13.73 9.80 10.49
C LYS A 351 13.05 9.62 11.84
N ALA A 352 11.83 10.12 11.99
CA ALA A 352 11.06 10.01 13.20
C ALA A 352 10.89 8.53 13.60
N PRO A 353 11.12 8.19 14.88
CA PRO A 353 10.69 6.90 15.40
C PRO A 353 9.16 6.81 15.35
N ASP A 354 8.64 5.60 15.12
CA ASP A 354 7.23 5.19 15.22
C ASP A 354 6.23 6.36 15.22
N ASN A 355 5.89 6.83 14.01
CA ASN A 355 4.94 7.93 13.83
C ASN A 355 3.66 7.44 13.16
N ASN A 356 2.55 8.09 13.50
CA ASN A 356 1.20 7.70 13.06
C ASN A 356 0.79 8.44 11.78
N VAL A 357 1.74 8.72 10.86
CA VAL A 357 1.45 9.49 9.64
C VAL A 357 0.46 8.79 8.73
N LEU A 358 0.49 7.45 8.66
CA LEU A 358 -0.50 6.71 7.87
C LEU A 358 -1.88 6.83 8.48
N GLU A 359 -2.00 6.63 9.79
CA GLU A 359 -3.26 6.77 10.50
C GLU A 359 -3.82 8.19 10.30
N PHE A 360 -2.96 9.20 10.39
CA PHE A 360 -3.32 10.59 10.12
C PHE A 360 -3.91 10.77 8.71
N VAL A 361 -3.22 10.27 7.69
CA VAL A 361 -3.65 10.42 6.28
C VAL A 361 -4.96 9.68 6.00
N MET A 362 -5.20 8.55 6.66
CA MET A 362 -6.41 7.74 6.46
C MET A 362 -7.62 8.29 7.22
N SER A 363 -7.40 9.19 8.18
CA SER A 363 -8.44 9.71 9.07
C SER A 363 -9.15 10.92 8.46
N PRO A 364 -10.50 10.96 8.43
CA PRO A 364 -11.23 12.13 7.94
C PRO A 364 -11.16 13.31 8.92
N LYS A 365 -11.10 13.03 10.23
CA LYS A 365 -11.01 14.01 11.30
C LYS A 365 -9.92 13.60 12.28
N VAL A 366 -9.07 14.54 12.68
CA VAL A 366 -7.95 14.28 13.61
C VAL A 366 -7.89 15.33 14.71
N ILE A 367 -7.64 14.88 15.93
CA ILE A 367 -7.18 15.70 17.06
C ILE A 367 -5.69 15.44 17.27
N LEU A 368 -4.86 16.47 17.13
CA LEU A 368 -3.44 16.42 17.42
C LEU A 368 -3.18 16.94 18.83
N VAL A 369 -2.41 16.20 19.62
CA VAL A 369 -2.03 16.56 20.99
C VAL A 369 -0.51 16.53 21.16
N GLU A 370 0.02 17.27 22.13
CA GLU A 370 1.47 17.40 22.33
C GLU A 370 2.15 16.10 22.77
N GLY A 371 1.61 15.43 23.80
CA GLY A 371 2.28 14.32 24.44
C GLY A 371 1.36 13.21 24.92
N ASP A 372 1.97 12.29 25.65
CA ASP A 372 1.32 11.07 26.12
C ASP A 372 0.27 11.36 27.20
N ALA A 373 0.48 12.38 28.04
CA ALA A 373 -0.44 12.74 29.12
C ALA A 373 -1.80 13.19 28.55
N GLU A 374 -1.78 14.03 27.52
CA GLU A 374 -2.96 14.44 26.77
C GLU A 374 -3.58 13.23 26.07
N TYR A 375 -2.77 12.48 25.32
CA TYR A 375 -3.24 11.32 24.55
C TYR A 375 -4.03 10.32 25.41
N MET A 376 -3.56 10.06 26.64
CA MET A 376 -4.22 9.14 27.58
C MET A 376 -5.59 9.62 28.06
N LEU A 377 -5.80 10.93 28.18
CA LEU A 377 -7.03 11.50 28.76
C LEU A 377 -8.02 11.98 27.71
N ILE A 378 -7.58 12.34 26.51
CA ILE A 378 -8.41 12.99 25.50
C ILE A 378 -9.60 12.13 25.09
N GLU A 379 -9.46 10.81 24.98
CA GLU A 379 -10.58 9.91 24.65
C GLU A 379 -11.71 10.00 25.70
N GLN A 380 -11.35 9.92 26.98
CA GLN A 380 -12.32 10.02 28.07
C GLN A 380 -12.92 11.41 28.19
N LEU A 381 -12.09 12.47 28.07
CA LEU A 381 -12.54 13.86 28.09
C LEU A 381 -13.51 14.15 26.93
N TYR A 382 -13.23 13.61 25.74
CA TYR A 382 -14.09 13.71 24.58
C TYR A 382 -15.46 13.09 24.87
N LYS A 383 -15.49 11.88 25.43
CA LYS A 383 -16.71 11.20 25.82
C LYS A 383 -17.52 11.96 26.85
N ASN A 384 -16.87 12.49 27.90
CA ASN A 384 -17.54 13.27 28.94
C ASN A 384 -18.13 14.58 28.39
N THR A 385 -17.52 15.15 27.34
CA THR A 385 -17.95 16.43 26.75
C THR A 385 -19.04 16.27 25.71
N THR A 386 -18.91 15.28 24.83
CA THR A 386 -19.77 15.10 23.64
C THR A 386 -20.88 14.07 23.86
N GLY A 387 -20.71 13.14 24.81
CA GLY A 387 -21.56 11.98 25.00
C GLY A 387 -21.33 10.85 23.97
N SER A 388 -20.40 11.01 23.03
CA SER A 388 -20.01 10.04 22.00
C SER A 388 -18.53 9.65 22.17
N THR A 389 -18.05 8.58 21.53
CA THR A 389 -16.61 8.28 21.49
C THR A 389 -15.96 8.81 20.23
N PRO A 390 -14.64 9.11 20.24
CA PRO A 390 -13.94 9.55 19.03
C PRO A 390 -14.15 8.59 17.85
N GLU A 391 -14.16 7.27 18.08
CA GLU A 391 -14.35 6.25 17.04
C GLU A 391 -15.75 6.33 16.42
N GLN A 392 -16.79 6.54 17.23
CA GLN A 392 -18.17 6.67 16.75
C GLN A 392 -18.34 7.89 15.85
N ASP A 393 -17.60 8.95 16.16
CA ASP A 393 -17.61 10.19 15.40
C ASP A 393 -16.55 10.19 14.28
N ALA A 394 -15.80 9.11 14.05
CA ALA A 394 -14.69 9.03 13.10
C ALA A 394 -13.61 10.11 13.31
N VAL A 395 -13.28 10.38 14.58
CA VAL A 395 -12.20 11.27 15.01
C VAL A 395 -11.03 10.44 15.53
N HIS A 396 -9.87 10.57 14.92
CA HIS A 396 -8.63 9.94 15.41
C HIS A 396 -7.84 10.90 16.29
N ILE A 397 -7.20 10.36 17.33
CA ILE A 397 -6.36 11.14 18.25
C ILE A 397 -4.90 10.75 17.98
N ILE A 398 -4.01 11.72 17.79
CA ILE A 398 -2.60 11.47 17.51
C ILE A 398 -1.72 12.36 18.39
N SER A 399 -0.83 11.73 19.16
CA SER A 399 0.26 12.42 19.85
C SER A 399 1.38 12.74 18.85
N VAL A 400 1.79 14.01 18.80
CA VAL A 400 2.89 14.44 17.91
C VAL A 400 4.27 14.34 18.57
N GLY A 401 4.33 13.94 19.85
CA GLY A 401 5.58 13.77 20.60
C GLY A 401 6.38 15.06 20.75
N GLY A 402 5.71 16.17 21.08
CA GLY A 402 6.29 17.50 21.24
C GLY A 402 5.55 18.55 20.41
N THR A 403 6.29 19.35 19.65
CA THR A 403 5.75 20.57 18.99
C THR A 403 5.68 20.46 17.46
N SER A 404 5.77 19.24 16.93
CA SER A 404 5.88 18.93 15.49
C SER A 404 4.57 19.05 14.70
N PHE A 405 3.55 19.75 15.23
CA PHE A 405 2.24 19.91 14.61
C PHE A 405 2.27 20.38 13.16
N LYS A 406 3.14 21.35 12.84
CA LYS A 406 3.25 21.92 11.48
C LYS A 406 3.49 20.85 10.41
N ARG A 407 4.20 19.77 10.75
CA ARG A 407 4.48 18.63 9.85
C ARG A 407 3.21 17.86 9.47
N TYR A 408 2.31 17.68 10.44
CA TYR A 408 1.00 17.07 10.20
C TYR A 408 0.07 18.04 9.47
N LEU A 409 0.12 19.33 9.79
CA LEU A 409 -0.69 20.35 9.12
C LEU A 409 -0.30 20.56 7.65
N ASP A 410 0.98 20.39 7.29
CA ASP A 410 1.42 20.34 5.88
C ASP A 410 0.70 19.23 5.10
N ILE A 411 0.50 18.06 5.74
CA ILE A 411 -0.23 16.94 5.14
C ILE A 411 -1.73 17.25 5.08
N ALA A 412 -2.31 17.76 6.18
CA ALA A 412 -3.72 18.11 6.23
C ALA A 412 -4.11 19.11 5.12
N LYS A 413 -3.22 20.05 4.82
CA LYS A 413 -3.43 21.06 3.76
C LYS A 413 -3.50 20.46 2.36
N LEU A 414 -2.75 19.40 2.11
CA LEU A 414 -2.77 18.71 0.82
C LEU A 414 -3.98 17.79 0.66
N LEU A 415 -4.48 17.25 1.79
CA LEU A 415 -5.50 16.20 1.80
C LEU A 415 -6.88 16.69 2.27
N ASP A 416 -7.00 17.98 2.57
CA ASP A 416 -8.21 18.60 3.12
C ASP A 416 -8.74 17.94 4.42
N ILE A 417 -7.84 17.34 5.21
CA ILE A 417 -8.20 16.66 6.45
C ILE A 417 -8.61 17.68 7.50
N LYS A 418 -9.70 17.39 8.23
CA LYS A 418 -10.14 18.27 9.31
C LYS A 418 -9.33 18.03 10.58
N VAL A 419 -8.61 19.05 11.07
CA VAL A 419 -7.66 18.89 12.18
C VAL A 419 -7.90 19.92 13.28
N ALA A 420 -8.06 19.43 14.52
CA ALA A 420 -7.99 20.25 15.73
C ALA A 420 -6.63 20.03 16.40
N VAL A 421 -5.86 21.10 16.59
CA VAL A 421 -4.60 21.06 17.33
C VAL A 421 -4.86 21.50 18.76
N ILE A 422 -4.61 20.63 19.72
CA ILE A 422 -4.66 20.91 21.15
C ILE A 422 -3.22 21.08 21.62
N ARG A 423 -2.89 22.28 22.08
CA ARG A 423 -1.52 22.70 22.35
C ARG A 423 -1.42 23.57 23.61
N ASP A 424 -0.33 23.39 24.33
CA ASP A 424 0.10 24.23 25.43
C ASP A 424 0.53 25.61 24.93
N ASN A 425 0.22 26.66 25.68
CA ASN A 425 0.65 28.02 25.32
C ASN A 425 2.09 28.33 25.78
N ASP A 426 2.69 27.48 26.62
CA ASP A 426 4.06 27.62 27.15
C ASP A 426 4.35 29.00 27.77
N GLY A 427 3.31 29.70 28.23
CA GLY A 427 3.37 31.03 28.84
C GLY A 427 3.40 32.19 27.84
N ASP A 428 3.24 31.92 26.54
CA ASP A 428 3.12 32.91 25.48
C ASP A 428 2.19 32.42 24.36
N LYS A 429 0.88 32.58 24.57
CA LYS A 429 -0.14 32.23 23.57
C LYS A 429 0.08 32.91 22.22
N GLN A 430 0.48 34.17 22.21
CA GLN A 430 0.61 34.95 20.97
C GLN A 430 1.68 34.33 20.07
N THR A 431 2.87 34.07 20.61
CA THR A 431 3.97 33.51 19.83
C THR A 431 3.73 32.03 19.49
N ASN A 432 3.30 31.24 20.47
CA ASN A 432 3.30 29.77 20.34
C ASN A 432 2.05 29.22 19.64
N CYS A 433 0.89 29.84 19.82
CA CYS A 433 -0.38 29.30 19.32
C CYS A 433 -0.97 30.10 18.16
N ILE A 434 -0.64 31.40 18.04
CA ILE A 434 -1.17 32.28 16.99
C ILE A 434 -0.11 32.48 15.90
N ASP A 435 0.99 33.19 16.20
CA ASP A 435 1.99 33.59 15.21
C ASP A 435 2.68 32.39 14.56
N SER A 436 2.90 31.32 15.32
CA SER A 436 3.49 30.08 14.81
C SER A 436 2.61 29.32 13.81
N PHE A 437 1.31 29.60 13.78
CA PHE A 437 0.32 28.84 13.01
C PHE A 437 -0.46 29.68 11.99
N THR A 438 -0.06 30.94 11.75
CA THR A 438 -0.73 31.85 10.80
C THR A 438 -0.96 31.24 9.42
N ASP A 439 -0.01 30.44 8.95
CA ASP A 439 -0.05 29.80 7.63
C ASP A 439 -0.94 28.54 7.56
N TYR A 440 -1.52 28.14 8.70
CA TYR A 440 -2.27 26.89 8.91
C TYR A 440 -3.69 27.11 9.47
N ILE A 441 -4.21 28.33 9.43
CA ILE A 441 -5.58 28.64 9.82
C ILE A 441 -6.47 28.54 8.57
N PHE A 442 -7.25 27.47 8.49
CA PHE A 442 -8.19 27.18 7.40
C PHE A 442 -9.54 26.75 7.98
N ASP A 443 -10.59 26.69 7.17
CA ASP A 443 -11.93 26.25 7.64
C ASP A 443 -11.92 24.84 8.24
N ASN A 444 -11.00 23.99 7.77
CA ASN A 444 -10.78 22.63 8.24
C ASN A 444 -9.63 22.49 9.24
N MET A 445 -8.96 23.55 9.68
CA MET A 445 -7.84 23.46 10.64
C MET A 445 -7.91 24.57 11.69
N GLN A 446 -7.88 24.17 12.97
CA GLN A 446 -7.90 25.14 14.06
C GLN A 446 -7.00 24.71 15.22
N VAL A 447 -6.30 25.70 15.79
CA VAL A 447 -5.46 25.55 16.98
C VAL A 447 -6.23 26.01 18.21
N PHE A 448 -6.18 25.20 19.26
CA PHE A 448 -6.83 25.41 20.55
C PHE A 448 -5.78 25.38 21.65
N CYS A 449 -5.81 26.41 22.48
CA CYS A 449 -4.94 26.61 23.65
C CYS A 449 -5.72 27.38 24.72
N ASP A 450 -5.25 27.34 25.96
CA ASP A 450 -5.86 28.11 27.04
C ASP A 450 -5.68 29.62 26.83
N ASP A 451 -6.69 30.39 27.21
CA ASP A 451 -6.72 31.85 27.04
C ASP A 451 -5.88 32.59 28.11
N ASP A 452 -5.56 31.94 29.25
CA ASP A 452 -4.70 32.49 30.31
C ASP A 452 -3.28 31.90 30.22
N ASP A 453 -2.28 32.75 29.97
CA ASP A 453 -0.86 32.36 29.94
C ASP A 453 -0.35 31.80 31.29
N LYS A 454 -1.12 31.90 32.38
CA LYS A 454 -0.81 31.20 33.65
C LYS A 454 -1.13 29.72 33.60
N ASN A 455 -2.07 29.30 32.76
CA ASN A 455 -2.43 27.91 32.52
C ASN A 455 -1.59 27.36 31.35
N TRP A 456 -0.27 27.48 31.49
CA TRP A 456 0.62 27.32 30.35
C TRP A 456 0.85 25.89 29.87
N THR A 457 0.37 24.90 30.62
CA THR A 457 0.49 23.49 30.26
C THR A 457 -0.74 22.68 30.65
N PHE A 458 -0.95 21.55 29.98
CA PHE A 458 -2.07 20.66 30.16
C PHE A 458 -2.33 20.28 31.63
N GLU A 459 -1.30 19.97 32.43
CA GLU A 459 -1.52 19.56 33.83
C GLU A 459 -2.11 20.67 34.69
N LEU A 460 -1.72 21.93 34.42
CA LEU A 460 -2.29 23.09 35.10
C LEU A 460 -3.74 23.28 34.70
N CYS A 461 -4.04 23.15 33.41
CA CYS A 461 -5.40 23.23 32.90
C CYS A 461 -6.31 22.17 33.53
N MET A 462 -5.80 20.93 33.63
CA MET A 462 -6.52 19.83 34.29
C MET A 462 -6.73 20.09 35.78
N LEU A 463 -5.73 20.62 36.49
CA LEU A 463 -5.84 21.00 37.90
C LEU A 463 -6.89 22.10 38.10
N VAL A 464 -6.91 23.12 37.24
CA VAL A 464 -7.88 24.22 37.32
C VAL A 464 -9.30 23.75 37.03
N ALA A 465 -9.47 22.85 36.04
CA ALA A 465 -10.78 22.29 35.71
C ALA A 465 -11.28 21.27 36.77
N ASN A 466 -10.37 20.57 37.45
CA ASN A 466 -10.70 19.45 38.34
C ASN A 466 -10.05 19.55 39.74
N PRO A 467 -10.17 20.69 40.46
CA PRO A 467 -9.38 20.94 41.67
C PRO A 467 -9.65 19.91 42.77
N ASN A 468 -10.91 19.56 43.00
CA ASN A 468 -11.30 18.61 44.05
C ASN A 468 -10.79 17.20 43.78
N ILE A 469 -10.84 16.75 42.52
CA ILE A 469 -10.38 15.41 42.10
C ILE A 469 -8.86 15.33 42.26
N CYS A 470 -8.13 16.35 41.78
CA CYS A 470 -6.68 16.40 41.90
C CYS A 470 -6.23 16.47 43.37
N ASP A 471 -6.91 17.27 44.20
CA ASP A 471 -6.64 17.34 45.64
C ASP A 471 -6.86 15.99 46.32
N GLU A 472 -7.97 15.29 46.02
CA GLU A 472 -8.31 13.98 46.59
C GLU A 472 -7.23 12.94 46.30
N LEU A 473 -6.78 12.84 45.05
CA LEU A 473 -5.86 11.80 44.59
C LEU A 473 -4.41 12.06 45.00
N PHE A 474 -3.95 13.30 44.89
CA PHE A 474 -2.52 13.59 44.88
C PHE A 474 -1.99 14.29 46.15
N THR A 475 -2.85 14.94 46.96
CA THR A 475 -2.39 15.66 48.17
C THR A 475 -1.66 14.74 49.16
N LYS A 476 -2.09 13.48 49.26
CA LYS A 476 -1.45 12.48 50.13
C LYS A 476 -0.08 12.03 49.61
N LYS A 477 0.22 12.25 48.33
CA LYS A 477 1.47 11.85 47.67
C LYS A 477 2.55 12.94 47.72
N LEU A 478 2.20 14.14 48.19
CA LEU A 478 3.13 15.26 48.33
C LEU A 478 4.26 14.97 49.33
N ARG A 479 5.51 15.03 48.86
CA ARG A 479 6.73 14.76 49.64
C ARG A 479 7.40 16.05 50.10
N LYS A 480 8.29 15.95 51.08
CA LYS A 480 9.12 17.08 51.53
C LYS A 480 10.16 17.44 50.46
N LYS A 481 10.33 18.74 50.16
CA LYS A 481 11.33 19.19 49.18
C LYS A 481 12.75 18.93 49.70
N PRO A 482 13.71 18.55 48.83
CA PRO A 482 15.11 18.45 49.23
C PRO A 482 15.61 19.80 49.77
N LYS A 483 16.20 19.80 50.98
CA LYS A 483 16.81 20.99 51.61
C LYS A 483 15.86 22.16 51.94
N LYS A 484 14.54 21.94 51.98
CA LYS A 484 13.54 22.91 52.47
C LYS A 484 12.57 22.24 53.46
N ASP A 485 12.03 23.01 54.40
CA ASP A 485 11.03 22.50 55.36
C ASP A 485 9.59 22.42 54.81
N GLU A 486 9.42 22.73 53.52
CA GLU A 486 8.12 22.73 52.82
C GLU A 486 7.90 21.45 52.01
N LYS A 487 6.63 21.04 51.87
CA LYS A 487 6.23 19.97 50.94
C LYS A 487 6.18 20.49 49.50
N THR A 488 6.35 19.59 48.54
CA THR A 488 6.03 19.84 47.13
C THR A 488 4.56 20.25 47.03
N THR A 489 4.28 21.29 46.26
CA THR A 489 2.90 21.72 45.96
C THR A 489 2.25 20.73 45.00
N LEU A 490 0.91 20.72 44.95
CA LEU A 490 0.18 19.89 44.00
C LEU A 490 0.58 20.18 42.56
N THR A 491 0.70 21.47 42.22
CA THR A 491 1.22 21.93 40.93
C THR A 491 2.59 21.34 40.58
N GLU A 492 3.58 21.49 41.48
CA GLU A 492 4.93 20.95 41.24
C GLU A 492 4.94 19.42 41.11
N PHE A 493 4.07 18.73 41.85
CA PHE A 493 3.92 17.29 41.76
C PHE A 493 3.39 16.88 40.38
N MET A 494 2.31 17.52 39.91
CA MET A 494 1.71 17.19 38.63
C MET A 494 2.64 17.46 37.44
N LEU A 495 3.36 18.58 37.47
CA LEU A 495 4.34 18.93 36.43
C LEU A 495 5.53 17.96 36.35
N SER A 496 5.89 17.31 37.46
CA SER A 496 7.01 16.35 37.51
C SER A 496 6.62 14.90 37.23
N HIS A 497 5.32 14.59 37.20
CA HIS A 497 4.79 13.24 37.05
C HIS A 497 3.66 13.20 36.00
N LYS A 498 3.82 13.92 34.89
CA LYS A 498 2.78 14.15 33.86
C LYS A 498 2.01 12.87 33.46
N ALA A 499 2.74 11.85 33.03
CA ALA A 499 2.15 10.59 32.57
C ALA A 499 1.49 9.78 33.71
N ASP A 500 2.15 9.70 34.88
CA ASP A 500 1.58 8.98 36.04
C ASP A 500 0.29 9.64 36.53
N VAL A 501 0.24 10.97 36.52
CA VAL A 501 -0.93 11.76 36.90
C VAL A 501 -2.07 11.55 35.91
N ALA A 502 -1.78 11.59 34.61
CA ALA A 502 -2.77 11.30 33.58
C ALA A 502 -3.35 9.89 33.74
N PHE A 503 -2.48 8.89 33.96
CA PHE A 503 -2.90 7.51 34.20
C PHE A 503 -3.79 7.38 35.43
N GLU A 504 -3.41 7.98 36.56
CA GLU A 504 -4.18 7.87 37.79
C GLU A 504 -5.54 8.58 37.73
N LEU A 505 -5.61 9.73 37.04
CA LEU A 505 -6.87 10.42 36.76
C LEU A 505 -7.81 9.53 35.94
N LEU A 506 -7.28 8.88 34.91
CA LEU A 506 -8.04 7.95 34.07
C LEU A 506 -8.50 6.73 34.87
N ASP A 507 -7.62 6.08 35.62
CA ASP A 507 -7.90 4.81 36.31
C ASP A 507 -8.91 4.97 37.46
N ASN A 508 -8.88 6.11 38.16
CA ASN A 508 -9.67 6.28 39.39
C ASN A 508 -10.89 7.19 39.23
N LYS A 509 -10.89 8.12 38.28
CA LYS A 509 -11.86 9.22 38.22
C LYS A 509 -12.37 9.54 36.81
N ALA A 510 -12.15 8.65 35.83
CA ALA A 510 -12.46 8.83 34.41
C ALA A 510 -13.79 9.56 34.12
N GLU A 511 -14.90 9.06 34.68
CA GLU A 511 -16.26 9.55 34.40
C GLU A 511 -16.58 10.89 35.07
N GLU A 512 -15.82 11.27 36.10
CA GLU A 512 -16.01 12.51 36.85
C GLU A 512 -15.19 13.68 36.28
N LEU A 513 -14.26 13.40 35.34
CA LEU A 513 -13.36 14.40 34.78
C LEU A 513 -14.09 15.42 33.90
N VAL A 514 -13.84 16.69 34.17
CA VAL A 514 -14.28 17.83 33.37
C VAL A 514 -13.15 18.27 32.44
N SER A 515 -13.45 18.42 31.16
CA SER A 515 -12.52 18.92 30.16
C SER A 515 -12.23 20.41 30.38
N PRO A 516 -10.94 20.84 30.28
CA PRO A 516 -10.62 22.26 30.15
C PRO A 516 -11.35 22.92 28.98
N ASP A 517 -11.70 24.20 29.11
CA ASP A 517 -12.58 24.90 28.17
C ASP A 517 -12.07 24.88 26.72
N TYR A 518 -10.76 25.07 26.51
CA TYR A 518 -10.18 25.07 25.16
C TYR A 518 -10.24 23.69 24.48
N ILE A 519 -10.10 22.62 25.28
CA ILE A 519 -10.23 21.23 24.83
C ILE A 519 -11.70 20.93 24.49
N ALA A 520 -12.64 21.35 25.34
CA ALA A 520 -14.07 21.19 25.07
C ALA A 520 -14.49 21.93 23.78
N LYS A 521 -13.97 23.14 23.55
CA LYS A 521 -14.17 23.89 22.30
C LYS A 521 -13.63 23.12 21.09
N ALA A 522 -12.45 22.49 21.22
CA ALA A 522 -11.86 21.67 20.16
C ALA A 522 -12.76 20.48 19.79
N PHE A 523 -13.30 19.76 20.79
CA PHE A 523 -14.19 18.63 20.58
C PHE A 523 -15.52 19.01 19.91
N ILE A 524 -16.10 20.14 20.31
CA ILE A 524 -17.31 20.65 19.67
C ILE A 524 -17.01 21.08 18.23
N TRP A 525 -15.88 21.73 17.99
CA TRP A 525 -15.52 22.21 16.65
C TRP A 525 -15.22 21.06 15.69
N ILE A 526 -14.49 20.03 16.11
CA ILE A 526 -14.12 18.91 15.21
C ILE A 526 -15.37 18.15 14.73
N ASN A 527 -16.44 18.14 15.53
CA ASN A 527 -17.72 17.49 15.21
C ASN A 527 -18.72 18.32 14.40
N LYS A 528 -18.49 19.62 14.22
CA LYS A 528 -19.32 20.45 13.34
C LYS A 528 -19.08 20.13 11.87
#